data_AF-A0A959T898-F1
#
_entry.id   AF-A0A959T898-F1
#
_cell.length_a   1.000
_cell.length_b   1.000
_cell.length_c   1.000
_cell.angle_alpha   90.00
_cell.angle_beta   90.00
_cell.angle_gamma   90.00
#
_symmetry.space_group_name_H-M   'P 1'
#
loop_
_entity.id
_entity.type
_entity.pdbx_description
1 polymer ?
#
loop_
_entity_poly.entity_id
_entity_poly.type
_entity_poly.pdbx_seq_one_letter_code
_entity_poly.pdbx_strand_id
1 'polypeptide(L)'
;MASGNDAHTGWMQRLATRWGVSPARVLVILLVFTCTGFTVLFLKRPVVAWITGGEQTLVFSVLYYLLILPVYNLLLLFYGAVFGQFRFFWEFEKRFFGRLFGRGR
;
A
#
# COMPACT_ATOMS: atom_id res chain seq x y z
N MET A 1 21.65 -28.94 -31.05
CA MET A 1 21.75 -27.49 -30.80
C MET A 1 20.87 -27.16 -29.61
N ALA A 2 21.45 -27.09 -28.41
CA ALA A 2 20.73 -26.76 -27.19
C ALA A 2 20.77 -25.23 -27.01
N SER A 3 19.67 -24.56 -27.34
CA SER A 3 19.41 -23.19 -26.89
C SER A 3 17.91 -23.09 -26.63
N GLY A 4 17.51 -23.59 -25.47
CA GLY A 4 16.16 -23.48 -24.95
C GLY A 4 16.17 -22.52 -23.77
N ASN A 5 16.37 -21.24 -24.07
CA ASN A 5 16.17 -20.06 -23.22
C ASN A 5 15.57 -20.37 -21.83
N ASP A 6 16.44 -20.56 -20.84
CA ASP A 6 16.05 -20.59 -19.43
C ASP A 6 15.50 -19.21 -19.09
N ALA A 7 14.18 -19.06 -19.22
CA ALA A 7 13.48 -17.88 -18.79
C ALA A 7 13.62 -17.77 -17.27
N HIS A 8 14.70 -17.12 -16.83
CA HIS A 8 14.73 -16.41 -15.56
C HIS A 8 13.59 -15.40 -15.61
N THR A 9 12.40 -15.85 -15.25
CA THR A 9 11.27 -14.97 -14.99
C THR A 9 11.71 -14.09 -13.83
N GLY A 10 12.21 -12.89 -14.17
CA GLY A 10 12.69 -11.93 -13.20
C GLY A 10 11.63 -11.75 -12.11
N TRP A 11 12.05 -11.47 -10.88
CA TRP A 11 11.15 -11.26 -9.75
C TRP A 11 9.99 -10.28 -10.07
N MET A 12 10.25 -9.29 -10.94
CA MET A 12 9.24 -8.38 -11.51
C MET A 12 8.15 -9.10 -12.30
N GLN A 13 8.51 -10.07 -13.14
CA GLN A 13 7.59 -10.89 -13.93
C GLN A 13 6.67 -11.71 -13.03
N ARG A 14 7.20 -12.27 -11.93
CA ARG A 14 6.42 -13.04 -10.95
C ARG A 14 5.39 -12.16 -10.23
N LEU A 15 5.79 -10.95 -9.83
CA LEU A 15 4.89 -9.96 -9.21
C LEU A 15 3.84 -9.45 -10.20
N ALA A 16 4.26 -9.14 -11.43
CA ALA A 16 3.40 -8.72 -12.53
C ALA A 16 2.29 -9.74 -12.76
N THR A 17 2.63 -11.03 -12.90
CA THR A 17 1.66 -12.12 -13.06
C THR A 17 0.75 -12.27 -11.83
N ARG A 18 1.29 -12.17 -10.61
CA ARG A 18 0.50 -12.30 -9.37
C ARG A 18 -0.53 -11.18 -9.20
N TRP A 19 -0.19 -9.97 -9.62
CA TRP A 19 -1.06 -8.79 -9.52
C TRP A 19 -1.86 -8.53 -10.80
N GLY A 20 -1.61 -9.27 -11.88
CA GLY A 20 -2.28 -9.11 -13.16
C GLY A 20 -1.94 -7.79 -13.86
N VAL A 21 -0.73 -7.27 -13.67
CA VAL A 21 -0.27 -5.98 -14.23
C VAL A 21 1.01 -6.14 -15.04
N SER A 22 1.32 -5.19 -15.91
CA SER A 22 2.57 -5.21 -16.66
C SER A 22 3.78 -4.98 -15.73
N PRO A 23 4.97 -5.52 -16.06
CA PRO A 23 6.19 -5.32 -15.26
C PRO A 23 6.53 -3.85 -14.99
N ALA A 24 6.26 -2.94 -15.95
CA ALA A 24 6.46 -1.50 -15.77
C ALA A 24 5.53 -0.90 -14.68
N ARG A 25 4.30 -1.39 -14.56
CA ARG A 25 3.36 -0.94 -13.52
C ARG A 25 3.78 -1.42 -12.13
N VAL A 26 4.42 -2.59 -12.02
CA VAL A 26 4.96 -3.08 -10.74
C VAL A 26 5.95 -2.09 -10.15
N LEU A 27 6.83 -1.49 -10.98
CA LEU A 27 7.80 -0.49 -10.54
C LEU A 27 7.10 0.78 -10.01
N VAL A 28 6.07 1.26 -10.72
CA VAL A 28 5.24 2.38 -10.27
C VAL A 28 4.54 2.07 -8.94
N ILE A 29 3.98 0.86 -8.80
CA ILE A 29 3.31 0.42 -7.57
C ILE A 29 4.30 0.37 -6.40
N LEU A 30 5.49 -0.17 -6.62
CA LEU A 30 6.57 -0.18 -5.62
C LEU A 30 6.96 1.23 -5.20
N LEU A 31 7.12 2.15 -6.15
CA LEU A 31 7.44 3.55 -5.90
C LEU A 31 6.34 4.21 -5.04
N VAL A 32 5.07 4.00 -5.42
CA VAL A 32 3.92 4.46 -4.64
C VAL A 32 3.96 3.91 -3.21
N PHE A 33 4.19 2.61 -3.03
CA PHE A 33 4.30 2.00 -1.70
C PHE A 33 5.43 2.59 -0.85
N THR A 34 6.57 2.89 -1.46
CA THR A 34 7.69 3.54 -0.77
C THR A 34 7.34 4.97 -0.38
N CYS A 35 6.70 5.75 -1.27
CA CYS A 35 6.25 7.11 -0.99
C CYS A 35 5.16 7.16 0.09
N THR A 36 4.15 6.28 0.02
CA THR A 36 3.10 6.17 1.05
C THR A 36 3.69 5.75 2.39
N GLY A 37 4.59 4.76 2.40
CA GLY A 37 5.27 4.30 3.60
C GLY A 37 6.13 5.39 4.25
N PHE A 38 6.87 6.14 3.44
CA PHE A 38 7.67 7.27 3.91
C PHE A 38 6.78 8.38 4.50
N THR A 39 5.69 8.72 3.81
CA THR A 39 4.73 9.74 4.25
C THR A 39 4.12 9.37 5.60
N VAL A 40 3.72 8.11 5.78
CA VAL A 40 3.12 7.63 7.03
C VAL A 40 4.11 7.63 8.19
N LEU A 41 5.38 7.28 7.94
CA LEU A 41 6.43 7.39 8.95
C LEU A 41 6.67 8.86 9.35
N PHE A 42 6.66 9.76 8.36
CA PHE A 42 6.80 11.19 8.61
C PHE A 42 5.60 11.76 9.35
N LEU A 43 4.38 11.30 9.07
CA LEU A 43 3.14 11.72 9.73
C LEU A 43 3.04 11.20 11.17
N LYS A 44 3.59 10.01 11.46
CA LYS A 44 3.63 9.44 12.82
C LYS A 44 4.23 10.41 13.84
N ARG A 45 5.37 11.03 13.50
CA ARG A 45 6.13 11.90 14.42
C ARG A 45 5.34 13.13 14.88
N PRO A 46 4.81 13.99 13.99
CA PRO A 46 4.02 15.15 14.38
C PRO A 46 2.67 14.73 14.97
N VAL A 47 2.02 13.67 14.47
CA VAL A 47 0.72 13.22 15.00
C VAL A 47 0.85 12.76 16.45
N VAL A 48 1.86 11.94 16.76
CA VAL A 48 2.13 11.52 18.14
C VAL A 48 2.49 12.74 18.99
N ALA A 49 3.37 13.62 18.52
CA ALA A 49 3.81 14.80 19.27
C ALA A 49 2.68 15.80 19.55
N TRP A 50 1.80 16.06 18.60
CA TRP A 50 0.65 16.97 18.77
C TRP A 50 -0.43 16.41 19.69
N ILE A 51 -0.70 15.11 19.60
CA ILE A 51 -1.88 14.52 20.26
C ILE A 51 -1.57 14.04 21.67
N THR A 52 -0.37 13.53 21.94
CA THR A 52 -0.09 12.97 23.28
C THR A 52 0.35 13.99 24.30
N GLY A 53 0.86 15.17 23.93
CA GLY A 53 1.18 16.27 24.86
C GLY A 53 2.07 15.93 26.07
N GLY A 54 2.57 14.69 26.20
CA GLY A 54 3.24 14.16 27.39
C GLY A 54 2.70 12.82 27.92
N GLU A 55 1.43 12.44 27.70
CA GLU A 55 0.87 11.18 28.21
C GLU A 55 0.45 10.21 27.09
N GLN A 56 1.19 9.12 26.97
CA GLN A 56 0.89 8.02 26.05
C GLN A 56 -0.07 7.02 26.71
N THR A 57 -1.38 7.22 26.56
CA THR A 57 -2.33 6.15 26.90
C THR A 57 -2.30 5.07 25.82
N LEU A 58 -2.33 3.80 26.20
CA LEU A 58 -2.43 2.66 25.26
C LEU A 58 -3.62 2.79 24.31
N VAL A 59 -4.72 3.39 24.78
CA VAL A 59 -5.92 3.70 23.99
C VAL A 59 -5.60 4.62 22.80
N PHE A 60 -4.76 5.65 22.99
CA PHE A 60 -4.36 6.54 21.90
C PHE A 60 -3.52 5.84 20.85
N SER A 61 -2.59 4.99 21.27
CA SER A 61 -1.79 4.18 20.34
C SER A 61 -2.68 3.27 19.50
N VAL A 62 -3.66 2.60 20.11
CA VAL A 62 -4.64 1.78 19.39
C VAL A 62 -5.46 2.62 18.42
N LEU A 63 -5.97 3.77 18.86
CA LEU A 63 -6.76 4.67 18.02
C LEU A 63 -5.93 5.20 16.83
N TYR A 64 -4.65 5.52 17.04
CA TYR A 64 -3.72 5.91 15.98
C TYR A 64 -3.55 4.81 14.93
N TYR A 65 -3.32 3.55 15.33
CA TYR A 65 -3.22 2.44 14.37
C TYR A 65 -4.54 2.17 13.65
N LEU A 66 -5.66 2.47 14.29
CA LEU A 66 -6.99 2.34 13.68
C LEU A 66 -7.27 3.46 12.68
N LEU A 67 -6.83 4.70 12.96
CA LEU A 67 -6.99 5.87 12.10
C LEU A 67 -5.97 5.92 10.95
N ILE A 68 -4.74 5.43 11.16
CA ILE A 68 -3.72 5.41 10.10
C ILE A 68 -4.12 4.46 8.96
N LEU A 69 -4.95 3.46 9.26
CA LEU A 69 -5.44 2.48 8.29
C LEU A 69 -6.27 3.13 7.17
N PRO A 70 -7.35 3.91 7.42
CA PRO A 70 -8.04 4.65 6.37
C PRO A 70 -7.19 5.75 5.73
N VAL A 71 -6.27 6.38 6.47
CA VAL A 71 -5.34 7.36 5.89
C VAL A 71 -4.42 6.72 4.85
N TYR A 72 -3.91 5.51 5.11
CA TYR A 72 -3.04 4.78 4.19
C TYR A 72 -3.76 4.45 2.87
N ASN A 73 -5.03 4.06 2.97
CA ASN A 73 -5.94 3.79 1.85
C ASN A 73 -6.13 5.04 0.97
N LEU A 74 -6.46 6.18 1.60
CA LEU A 74 -6.51 7.49 0.93
C LEU A 74 -5.20 7.87 0.24
N LEU A 75 -4.04 7.67 0.89
CA LEU A 75 -2.74 7.95 0.29
C LEU A 75 -2.47 7.04 -0.92
N LEU A 76 -2.71 5.74 -0.82
CA LEU A 76 -2.59 4.80 -1.94
C LEU A 76 -3.45 5.25 -3.14
N LEU A 77 -4.66 5.70 -2.87
CA LEU A 77 -5.58 6.20 -3.90
C LEU A 77 -5.10 7.52 -4.51
N PHE A 78 -4.61 8.45 -3.68
CA PHE A 78 -4.04 9.72 -4.10
C PHE A 78 -2.82 9.54 -4.98
N TYR A 79 -1.82 8.78 -4.53
CA TYR A 79 -0.64 8.47 -5.33
C TYR A 79 -1.01 7.66 -6.58
N GLY A 80 -1.96 6.71 -6.45
CA GLY A 80 -2.52 6.00 -7.59
C GLY A 80 -3.11 6.94 -8.65
N ALA A 81 -3.79 8.02 -8.23
CA ALA A 81 -4.29 9.05 -9.13
C ALA A 81 -3.14 9.85 -9.78
N VAL A 82 -2.14 10.27 -9.00
CA VAL A 82 -0.96 11.01 -9.49
C VAL A 82 -0.20 10.24 -10.57
N PHE A 83 -0.05 8.92 -10.42
CA PHE A 83 0.64 8.06 -11.38
C PHE A 83 -0.28 7.44 -12.46
N GLY A 84 -1.57 7.81 -12.51
CA GLY A 84 -2.53 7.27 -13.48
C GLY A 84 -2.89 5.78 -13.29
N GLN A 85 -2.63 5.21 -12.11
CA GLN A 85 -2.95 3.83 -11.72
C GLN A 85 -4.15 3.76 -10.75
N PHE A 86 -4.97 4.81 -10.64
CA PHE A 86 -6.11 4.90 -9.71
C PHE A 86 -7.01 3.66 -9.74
N ARG A 87 -7.38 3.17 -10.93
CA ARG A 87 -8.25 1.99 -11.09
C ARG A 87 -7.64 0.73 -10.46
N PHE A 88 -6.33 0.54 -10.59
CA PHE A 88 -5.64 -0.60 -9.98
C PHE A 88 -5.69 -0.53 -8.46
N PHE A 89 -5.36 0.64 -7.89
CA PHE A 89 -5.39 0.86 -6.45
C PHE A 89 -6.81 0.81 -5.88
N TRP A 90 -7.81 1.30 -6.60
CA TRP A 90 -9.22 1.19 -6.22
C TRP A 90 -9.70 -0.27 -6.16
N GLU A 91 -9.36 -1.10 -7.16
CA GLU A 91 -9.65 -2.54 -7.09
C GLU A 91 -8.88 -3.24 -5.97
N PHE A 92 -7.63 -2.84 -5.73
CA PHE A 92 -6.81 -3.35 -4.63
C PHE A 92 -7.41 -3.02 -3.25
N GLU A 93 -7.80 -1.77 -3.05
CA GLU A 93 -8.44 -1.26 -1.83
C GLU A 93 -9.78 -1.95 -1.59
N LYS A 94 -10.65 -2.05 -2.61
CA LYS A 94 -11.91 -2.81 -2.51
C LYS A 94 -11.68 -4.27 -2.12
N ARG A 95 -10.64 -4.93 -2.65
CA ARG A 95 -10.26 -6.30 -2.25
C ARG A 95 -9.71 -6.37 -0.82
N PHE A 96 -9.10 -5.30 -0.32
CA PHE A 96 -8.62 -5.21 1.05
C PHE A 96 -9.79 -5.02 2.02
N PHE A 97 -10.65 -4.03 1.76
CA PHE A 97 -11.88 -3.77 2.51
C PHE A 97 -12.85 -4.95 2.45
N GLY A 98 -13.02 -5.58 1.28
CA GLY A 98 -13.83 -6.79 1.13
C GLY A 98 -13.33 -7.96 1.96
N ARG A 99 -12.03 -8.04 2.29
CA ARG A 99 -11.53 -9.04 3.24
C ARG A 99 -11.68 -8.64 4.70
N LEU A 100 -11.56 -7.34 4.99
CA LEU A 100 -11.71 -6.81 6.35
C LEU A 100 -13.18 -6.83 6.83
N PHE A 101 -14.10 -6.46 5.94
CA PHE A 101 -15.53 -6.34 6.21
C PHE A 101 -16.35 -7.54 5.68
N GLY A 102 -15.85 -8.29 4.69
CA GLY A 102 -16.58 -9.40 4.07
C GLY A 102 -16.52 -10.74 4.81
N ARG A 103 -16.23 -10.75 6.12
CA ARG A 103 -16.54 -11.93 6.96
C ARG A 103 -17.99 -11.84 7.41
N GLY A 104 -18.90 -12.04 6.45
CA GLY A 104 -20.33 -11.90 6.65
C GLY A 104 -21.17 -12.35 5.46
N ARG A 105 -20.92 -13.58 4.98
CA ARG A 105 -21.67 -14.43 4.01
C ARG A 105 -20.85 -14.84 2.79
#